data_AF-A0A919GUP5-F1
#
_entry.id   AF-A0A919GUP5-F1
#
_cell.length_a   1.000
_cell.length_b   1.000
_cell.length_c   1.000
_cell.angle_alpha   90.00
_cell.angle_beta   90.00
_cell.angle_gamma   90.00
#
_symmetry.space_group_name_H-M   'P 1'
#
loop_
_entity.id
_entity.type
_entity.pdbx_description
1 polymer ?
#
loop_
_entity_poly.entity_id
_entity_poly.type
_entity_poly.pdbx_seq_one_letter_code
_entity_poly.pdbx_strand_id
1 'polypeptide(L)'
;MKRTSSYAIRIASAAVTVLLALSTTACSDSGGRSGAPKARSGGPVWAAGQGATEAAGFMRVQTPTSATEVKGAVQHGFQDTTYLLSFAAPTSDAETFIADLRPEEALRANTPRDSKTYPTVTPWSHLGLSEPETQQKVRTASVCPPCIKDERRSTVQSVTIFVQDVGDGRARVYLKAF
;
A
#
# COMPACT_ATOMS: atom_id res chain seq x y z
N MET A 1 31.75 -0.84 51.65
CA MET A 1 31.42 -0.95 53.09
C MET A 1 29.94 -0.66 53.28
N LYS A 2 29.29 -1.50 54.09
CA LYS A 2 27.88 -1.60 54.50
C LYS A 2 27.06 -0.30 54.53
N ARG A 3 25.80 -0.38 54.08
CA ARG A 3 24.60 -0.05 54.88
C ARG A 3 23.34 -0.70 54.29
N THR A 4 22.77 -1.57 55.11
CA THR A 4 21.46 -2.23 55.06
C THR A 4 20.32 -1.23 55.22
N SER A 5 19.16 -1.47 54.60
CA SER A 5 17.87 -1.29 55.31
C SER A 5 16.74 -2.06 54.61
N SER A 6 16.10 -2.91 55.40
CA SER A 6 14.91 -3.71 55.10
C SER A 6 13.64 -2.91 55.42
N TYR A 7 12.56 -3.07 54.67
CA TYR A 7 11.20 -3.06 55.25
C TYR A 7 10.31 -4.05 54.51
N ALA A 8 9.90 -5.08 55.26
CA ALA A 8 8.87 -6.02 54.91
C ALA A 8 7.53 -5.49 55.42
N ILE A 9 6.46 -5.64 54.63
CA ILE A 9 5.09 -5.65 55.14
C ILE A 9 4.37 -6.83 54.48
N ARG A 10 3.92 -7.76 55.33
CA ARG A 10 2.97 -8.85 55.06
C ARG A 10 1.68 -8.54 55.80
N ILE A 11 0.49 -8.71 55.19
CA ILE A 11 -0.79 -9.10 55.84
C ILE A 11 -1.70 -9.71 54.72
N ALA A 12 -1.90 -11.04 54.67
CA ALA A 12 -3.07 -11.87 55.10
C ALA A 12 -4.33 -11.72 54.22
N SER A 13 -4.76 -12.71 53.42
CA SER A 13 -5.45 -14.00 53.71
C SER A 13 -6.94 -13.91 54.05
N ALA A 14 -7.80 -14.43 53.15
CA ALA A 14 -9.03 -15.23 53.41
C ALA A 14 -9.62 -15.63 52.03
N ALA A 15 -9.53 -16.88 51.54
CA ALA A 15 -10.26 -18.11 51.92
C ALA A 15 -11.77 -18.06 51.60
N VAL A 16 -12.18 -18.68 50.48
CA VAL A 16 -12.98 -19.92 50.37
C VAL A 16 -14.49 -19.67 50.18
N THR A 17 -15.03 -20.07 49.02
CA THR A 17 -16.23 -20.94 48.99
C THR A 17 -16.24 -21.79 47.72
N VAL A 18 -16.18 -23.10 47.91
CA VAL A 18 -16.42 -24.16 46.92
C VAL A 18 -17.93 -24.35 46.77
N LEU A 19 -18.43 -24.50 45.55
CA LEU A 19 -19.67 -25.24 45.28
C LEU A 19 -19.54 -25.98 43.94
N LEU A 20 -19.39 -27.30 44.04
CA LEU A 20 -19.60 -28.27 42.97
C LEU A 20 -21.10 -28.46 42.73
N ALA A 21 -21.50 -28.51 41.46
CA ALA A 21 -22.59 -29.39 41.02
C ALA A 21 -22.39 -29.73 39.53
N LEU A 22 -22.15 -31.02 39.27
CA LEU A 22 -22.18 -31.63 37.94
C LEU A 22 -23.62 -32.01 37.56
N SER A 23 -23.89 -31.96 36.25
CA SER A 23 -24.64 -32.94 35.44
C SER A 23 -25.87 -32.42 34.69
N THR A 24 -25.65 -32.27 33.37
CA THR A 24 -26.50 -32.69 32.24
C THR A 24 -27.96 -32.28 32.19
N THR A 25 -28.24 -31.36 31.26
CA THR A 25 -29.40 -31.52 30.35
C THR A 25 -29.03 -30.88 29.02
N ALA A 26 -28.69 -31.75 28.06
CA ALA A 26 -28.62 -31.40 26.66
C ALA A 26 -30.05 -31.31 26.12
N CYS A 27 -30.51 -30.10 25.86
CA CYS A 27 -31.63 -29.85 24.96
C CYS A 27 -31.11 -28.93 23.85
N SER A 28 -31.08 -29.50 22.65
CA SER A 28 -30.77 -28.82 21.41
C SER A 28 -31.65 -27.58 21.23
N ASP A 29 -31.04 -26.40 21.16
CA ASP A 29 -31.65 -25.26 20.47
C ASP A 29 -30.72 -24.87 19.32
N SER A 30 -30.92 -25.57 18.21
CA SER A 30 -30.37 -25.25 16.90
C SER A 30 -31.13 -24.05 16.33
N GLY A 31 -30.78 -22.88 16.85
CA GLY A 31 -31.19 -21.57 16.35
C GLY A 31 -29.99 -20.65 16.22
N GLY A 32 -28.85 -21.21 15.79
CA GLY A 32 -27.64 -20.46 15.47
C GLY A 32 -28.01 -19.32 14.55
N ARG A 33 -28.02 -18.11 15.11
CA ARG A 33 -28.17 -16.87 14.37
C ARG A 33 -27.00 -16.85 13.40
N SER A 34 -27.25 -17.28 12.16
CA SER A 34 -26.39 -17.11 11.01
C SER A 34 -26.26 -15.62 10.75
N GLY A 35 -25.53 -14.92 11.62
CA GLY A 35 -24.85 -13.71 11.25
C GLY A 35 -23.76 -14.16 10.29
N ALA A 36 -24.09 -14.21 9.00
CA ALA A 36 -23.07 -14.10 7.98
C ALA A 36 -22.13 -12.97 8.43
N PRO A 37 -20.79 -13.17 8.43
CA PRO A 37 -19.88 -12.10 8.79
C PRO A 37 -20.30 -10.86 7.99
N LYS A 38 -20.69 -9.81 8.71
CA LYS A 38 -21.13 -8.55 8.10
C LYS A 38 -20.01 -8.16 7.15
N ALA A 39 -20.28 -8.12 5.83
CA ALA A 39 -19.32 -7.65 4.86
C ALA A 39 -18.77 -6.33 5.39
N ARG A 40 -17.44 -6.19 5.51
CA ARG A 40 -16.85 -4.92 5.95
C ARG A 40 -17.38 -3.85 5.01
N SER A 41 -18.29 -3.03 5.52
CA SER A 41 -18.99 -2.03 4.75
C SER A 41 -18.04 -0.86 4.57
N GLY A 42 -17.32 -0.88 3.46
CA GLY A 42 -16.42 0.19 3.05
C GLY A 42 -15.72 -0.25 1.79
N GLY A 43 -16.12 0.33 0.65
CA GLY A 43 -15.31 0.25 -0.56
C GLY A 43 -13.94 0.91 -0.34
N PRO A 44 -13.08 0.95 -1.37
CA PRO A 44 -11.79 1.61 -1.28
C PRO A 44 -11.91 3.06 -0.77
N VAL A 45 -11.08 3.45 0.18
CA VAL A 45 -11.09 4.80 0.79
C VAL A 45 -9.73 5.46 0.60
N TRP A 46 -9.73 6.71 0.12
CA TRP A 46 -8.52 7.54 0.04
C TRP A 46 -8.11 7.99 1.44
N ALA A 47 -6.83 7.80 1.78
CA ALA A 47 -6.28 8.21 3.06
C ALA A 47 -6.16 9.74 3.12
N ALA A 48 -6.82 10.36 4.10
CA ALA A 48 -6.78 11.80 4.28
C ALA A 48 -5.36 12.27 4.65
N GLY A 49 -4.85 13.27 3.93
CA GLY A 49 -3.55 13.89 4.20
C GLY A 49 -2.33 13.06 3.80
N GLN A 50 -2.49 11.88 3.20
CA GLN A 50 -1.37 11.07 2.70
C GLN A 50 -1.18 11.30 1.20
N GLY A 51 -0.04 11.87 0.82
CA GLY A 51 0.28 12.33 -0.51
C GLY A 51 1.55 11.71 -1.09
N ALA A 52 2.30 12.51 -1.85
CA ALA A 52 3.52 12.06 -2.53
C ALA A 52 4.63 11.59 -1.57
N THR A 53 4.78 12.24 -0.42
CA THR A 53 5.79 11.88 0.58
C THR A 53 5.53 10.49 1.13
N GLU A 54 4.28 10.18 1.47
CA GLU A 54 3.86 8.87 1.98
C GLU A 54 4.04 7.78 0.92
N ALA A 55 3.62 8.05 -0.33
CA ALA A 55 3.80 7.11 -1.43
C ALA A 55 5.28 6.83 -1.74
N ALA A 56 6.12 7.86 -1.83
CA ALA A 56 7.55 7.71 -2.04
C ALA A 56 8.24 6.99 -0.87
N GLY A 57 7.81 7.28 0.35
CA GLY A 57 8.28 6.63 1.58
C GLY A 57 7.98 5.14 1.59
N PHE A 58 6.75 4.73 1.26
CA PHE A 58 6.38 3.31 1.13
C PHE A 58 7.21 2.60 0.06
N MET A 59 7.30 3.20 -1.14
CA MET A 59 8.06 2.63 -2.25
C MET A 59 9.59 2.68 -2.05
N ARG A 60 10.06 3.39 -1.01
CA ARG A 60 11.48 3.65 -0.72
C ARG A 60 12.22 4.17 -1.96
N VAL A 61 11.63 5.17 -2.59
CA VAL A 61 12.16 5.88 -3.76
C VAL A 61 12.42 7.34 -3.42
N GLN A 62 13.32 7.98 -4.16
CA GLN A 62 13.52 9.42 -4.12
C GLN A 62 13.20 9.96 -5.52
N THR A 63 12.23 10.85 -5.62
CA THR A 63 11.96 11.53 -6.89
C THR A 63 13.17 12.37 -7.29
N PRO A 64 13.53 12.46 -8.58
CA PRO A 64 14.62 13.33 -9.03
C PRO A 64 14.46 14.77 -8.52
N THR A 65 15.57 15.46 -8.26
CA THR A 65 15.52 16.88 -7.82
C THR A 65 14.93 17.80 -8.89
N SER A 66 15.02 17.41 -10.16
CA SER A 66 14.42 18.07 -11.32
C SER A 66 12.92 17.76 -11.50
N ALA A 67 12.35 16.90 -10.63
CA ALA A 67 10.96 16.51 -10.71
C ALA A 67 10.05 17.71 -10.43
N THR A 68 9.02 17.80 -11.26
CA THR A 68 7.95 18.80 -11.18
C THR A 68 6.61 18.07 -11.13
N GLU A 69 5.56 18.77 -10.72
CA GLU A 69 4.21 18.20 -10.68
C GLU A 69 4.16 16.88 -9.92
N VAL A 70 4.90 16.84 -8.80
CA VAL A 70 4.97 15.67 -7.93
C VAL A 70 3.63 15.51 -7.22
N LYS A 71 2.94 14.40 -7.48
CA LYS A 71 1.63 14.06 -6.94
C LYS A 71 1.67 12.65 -6.36
N GLY A 72 0.90 12.41 -5.32
CA GLY A 72 0.69 11.07 -4.81
C GLY A 72 -0.51 10.99 -3.92
N ALA A 73 -0.96 9.77 -3.68
CA ALA A 73 -2.08 9.45 -2.81
C ALA A 73 -1.96 8.01 -2.32
N VAL A 74 -2.68 7.72 -1.24
CA VAL A 74 -2.79 6.38 -0.67
C VAL A 74 -4.25 5.98 -0.64
N GLN A 75 -4.56 4.79 -1.15
CA GLN A 75 -5.90 4.21 -1.13
C GLN A 75 -5.89 2.94 -0.28
N HIS A 76 -6.69 2.91 0.78
CA HIS A 76 -6.94 1.69 1.53
C HIS A 76 -8.00 0.88 0.80
N GLY A 77 -7.57 -0.21 0.14
CA GLY A 77 -8.44 -1.19 -0.48
C GLY A 77 -8.95 -2.23 0.51
N PHE A 78 -9.68 -3.22 0.00
CA PHE A 78 -10.24 -4.29 0.82
C PHE A 78 -9.16 -5.30 1.30
N GLN A 79 -8.20 -5.60 0.43
CA GLN A 79 -7.08 -6.51 0.71
C GLN A 79 -5.79 -5.72 0.93
N ASP A 80 -5.46 -4.84 -0.02
CA ASP A 80 -4.19 -4.12 -0.04
C ASP A 80 -4.39 -2.61 0.05
N THR A 81 -3.37 -1.93 0.58
CA THR A 81 -3.25 -0.48 0.47
C THR A 81 -2.43 -0.16 -0.77
N THR A 82 -2.99 0.60 -1.70
CA THR A 82 -2.32 1.01 -2.93
C THR A 82 -1.76 2.43 -2.79
N TYR A 83 -0.51 2.59 -3.18
CA TYR A 83 0.21 3.87 -3.19
C TYR A 83 0.37 4.33 -4.64
N LEU A 84 0.01 5.58 -4.90
CA LEU A 84 0.21 6.25 -6.17
C LEU A 84 1.28 7.32 -6.03
N LEU A 85 2.23 7.34 -6.95
CA LEU A 85 3.22 8.42 -7.09
C LEU A 85 3.34 8.79 -8.56
N SER A 86 3.30 10.07 -8.90
CA SER A 86 3.57 10.56 -10.24
C SER A 86 4.37 11.85 -10.19
N PHE A 87 5.24 12.05 -11.18
CA PHE A 87 5.98 13.29 -11.39
C PHE A 87 6.37 13.44 -12.85
N ALA A 88 6.65 14.66 -13.28
CA ALA A 88 7.23 14.96 -14.58
C ALA A 88 8.69 15.41 -14.42
N ALA A 89 9.59 14.90 -15.24
CA ALA A 89 11.03 15.20 -15.21
C ALA A 89 11.62 15.21 -16.63
N PRO A 90 12.85 15.73 -16.83
CA PRO A 90 13.60 15.46 -18.05
C PRO A 90 13.69 13.95 -18.32
N THR A 91 13.62 13.54 -19.58
CA THR A 91 13.60 12.10 -19.94
C THR A 91 14.81 11.36 -19.40
N SER A 92 16.01 11.95 -19.42
CA SER A 92 17.22 11.36 -18.83
C SER A 92 17.09 11.02 -17.35
N ASP A 93 16.43 11.90 -16.60
CA ASP A 93 16.30 11.78 -15.14
C ASP A 93 15.22 10.76 -14.80
N ALA A 94 14.14 10.73 -15.59
CA ALA A 94 13.12 9.69 -15.51
C ALA A 94 13.71 8.30 -15.79
N GLU A 95 14.49 8.13 -16.87
CA GLU A 95 15.14 6.85 -17.20
C GLU A 95 16.14 6.42 -16.11
N THR A 96 16.92 7.35 -15.57
CA THR A 96 17.82 7.08 -14.45
C THR A 96 17.03 6.60 -13.22
N PHE A 97 15.93 7.27 -12.90
CA PHE A 97 15.05 6.89 -11.81
C PHE A 97 14.45 5.48 -12.00
N ILE A 98 13.99 5.16 -13.22
CA ILE A 98 13.42 3.84 -13.55
C ILE A 98 14.47 2.74 -13.45
N ALA A 99 15.70 3.00 -13.90
CA ALA A 99 16.79 2.03 -13.80
C ALA A 99 17.08 1.63 -12.34
N ASP A 100 16.98 2.57 -11.38
CA ASP A 100 17.13 2.29 -9.94
C ASP A 100 16.02 1.38 -9.39
N LEU A 101 14.84 1.35 -10.03
CA LEU A 101 13.76 0.43 -9.67
C LEU A 101 14.04 -1.00 -10.11
N ARG A 102 14.99 -1.21 -11.03
CA ARG A 102 15.39 -2.55 -11.54
C ARG A 102 14.18 -3.37 -12.02
N PRO A 103 13.42 -2.88 -13.02
CA PRO A 103 12.30 -3.64 -13.57
C PRO A 103 12.74 -5.01 -14.07
N GLU A 104 11.87 -6.00 -13.91
CA GLU A 104 12.15 -7.40 -14.27
C GLU A 104 12.44 -7.55 -15.76
N GLU A 105 11.82 -6.70 -16.57
CA GLU A 105 11.96 -6.64 -18.00
C GLU A 105 12.11 -5.20 -18.48
N ALA A 106 12.59 -5.03 -19.71
CA ALA A 106 12.60 -3.73 -20.36
C ALA A 106 11.18 -3.16 -20.47
N LEU A 107 11.06 -1.84 -20.37
CA LEU A 107 9.79 -1.13 -20.53
C LEU A 107 9.23 -1.37 -21.94
N ARG A 108 7.99 -1.86 -22.01
CA ARG A 108 7.30 -2.19 -23.27
C ARG A 108 6.29 -1.11 -23.61
N ALA A 109 6.11 -0.82 -24.90
CA ALA A 109 5.05 0.10 -25.32
C ALA A 109 3.68 -0.41 -24.87
N ASN A 110 2.89 0.47 -24.26
CA ASN A 110 1.51 0.20 -23.90
C ASN A 110 0.61 0.39 -25.13
N THR A 111 -0.30 -0.56 -25.35
CA THR A 111 -1.41 -0.36 -26.30
C THR A 111 -2.53 0.39 -25.56
N PRO A 112 -2.89 1.61 -25.97
CA PRO A 112 -3.86 2.41 -25.25
C PRO A 112 -5.24 1.74 -25.19
N ARG A 113 -5.82 1.71 -23.99
CA ARG A 113 -7.18 1.24 -23.75
C ARG A 113 -8.18 2.36 -24.02
N ASP A 114 -9.40 1.99 -24.39
CA ASP A 114 -10.50 2.96 -24.54
C ASP A 114 -10.89 3.56 -23.18
N SER A 115 -10.71 4.86 -23.05
CA SER A 115 -10.99 5.59 -21.81
C SER A 115 -12.46 5.58 -21.38
N LYS A 116 -13.39 5.30 -22.30
CA LYS A 116 -14.83 5.23 -21.98
C LYS A 116 -15.22 3.92 -21.33
N THR A 117 -14.46 2.85 -21.56
CA THR A 117 -14.81 1.49 -21.17
C THR A 117 -13.80 0.87 -20.22
N TYR A 118 -12.64 1.49 -20.02
CA TYR A 118 -11.60 0.99 -19.12
C TYR A 118 -11.95 1.22 -17.65
N PRO A 119 -12.18 0.15 -16.85
CA PRO A 119 -12.44 0.30 -15.43
C PRO A 119 -11.13 0.54 -14.65
N THR A 120 -11.14 1.48 -13.70
CA THR A 120 -10.00 1.74 -12.82
C THR A 120 -10.41 1.69 -11.34
N VAL A 121 -9.79 0.80 -10.58
CA VAL A 121 -10.07 0.59 -9.14
C VAL A 121 -9.33 1.58 -8.26
N THR A 122 -8.11 1.95 -8.68
CA THR A 122 -7.27 3.00 -8.06
C THR A 122 -6.96 4.04 -9.14
N PRO A 123 -7.91 4.95 -9.41
CA PRO A 123 -7.82 5.87 -10.55
C PRO A 123 -6.82 7.00 -10.31
N TRP A 124 -5.99 7.27 -11.32
CA TRP A 124 -5.10 8.43 -11.37
C TRP A 124 -5.88 9.76 -11.46
N SER A 125 -7.13 9.73 -11.92
CA SER A 125 -8.00 10.90 -11.94
C SER A 125 -8.27 11.50 -10.56
N HIS A 126 -8.09 10.74 -9.47
CA HIS A 126 -8.10 11.29 -8.10
C HIS A 126 -7.04 12.38 -7.90
N LEU A 127 -5.90 12.26 -8.59
CA LEU A 127 -4.80 13.23 -8.58
C LEU A 127 -4.96 14.30 -9.68
N GLY A 128 -6.08 14.30 -10.41
CA GLY A 128 -6.29 15.13 -11.60
C GLY A 128 -5.34 14.77 -12.75
N LEU A 129 -4.97 13.49 -12.87
CA LEU A 129 -4.12 12.95 -13.93
C LEU A 129 -4.93 12.01 -14.83
N SER A 130 -4.55 11.91 -16.09
CA SER A 130 -5.08 10.89 -16.99
C SER A 130 -4.57 9.50 -16.60
N GLU A 131 -5.38 8.47 -16.85
CA GLU A 131 -4.98 7.08 -16.64
C GLU A 131 -3.92 6.68 -17.69
N PRO A 132 -2.68 6.32 -17.32
CA PRO A 132 -1.59 6.05 -18.26
C PRO A 132 -1.93 4.89 -19.22
N GLU A 133 -2.75 3.93 -18.81
CA GLU A 133 -3.21 2.82 -19.65
C GLU A 133 -4.04 3.29 -20.86
N THR A 134 -4.62 4.48 -20.80
CA THR A 134 -5.44 5.08 -21.86
C THR A 134 -4.65 6.07 -22.73
N GLN A 135 -3.40 6.36 -22.37
CA GLN A 135 -2.61 7.39 -23.02
C GLN A 135 -1.70 6.81 -24.12
N GLN A 136 -1.48 7.61 -25.16
CA GLN A 136 -0.49 7.33 -26.19
C GLN A 136 0.93 7.53 -25.66
N LYS A 137 1.91 6.93 -26.34
CA LYS A 137 3.35 7.05 -26.03
C LYS A 137 3.71 6.68 -24.58
N VAL A 138 2.95 5.75 -24.01
CA VAL A 138 3.25 5.18 -22.70
C VAL A 138 4.05 3.90 -22.89
N ARG A 139 5.07 3.71 -22.05
CA ARG A 139 5.71 2.42 -21.84
C ARG A 139 5.45 1.95 -20.42
N THR A 140 5.39 0.63 -20.23
CA THR A 140 5.08 0.00 -18.95
C THR A 140 6.04 -1.13 -18.61
N ALA A 141 6.30 -1.32 -17.32
CA ALA A 141 7.01 -2.47 -16.77
C ALA A 141 6.51 -2.74 -15.35
N SER A 142 6.90 -3.89 -14.80
CA SER A 142 6.63 -4.24 -13.41
C SER A 142 7.93 -4.55 -12.67
N VAL A 143 7.87 -4.37 -11.35
CA VAL A 143 8.93 -4.73 -10.41
C VAL A 143 8.32 -5.56 -9.30
N CYS A 144 8.90 -6.72 -9.01
CA CYS A 144 8.73 -7.46 -7.77
C CYS A 144 10.03 -7.35 -6.96
N PRO A 145 10.15 -6.37 -6.04
CA PRO A 145 11.35 -6.21 -5.22
C PRO A 145 11.78 -7.49 -4.47
N PRO A 146 10.86 -8.31 -3.91
CA PRO A 146 11.23 -9.59 -3.29
C PRO A 146 11.81 -10.60 -4.29
N CYS A 147 11.31 -10.65 -5.53
CA CYS A 147 11.76 -11.58 -6.56
C CYS A 147 13.21 -11.32 -7.01
N ILE A 148 13.61 -10.04 -7.04
CA ILE A 148 14.97 -9.61 -7.42
C ILE A 148 15.89 -9.35 -6.22
N LYS A 149 15.42 -9.66 -5.00
CA LYS A 149 16.12 -9.45 -3.73
C LYS A 149 16.59 -8.00 -3.55
N ASP A 150 15.74 -7.02 -3.88
CA ASP A 150 16.00 -5.61 -3.56
C ASP A 150 15.65 -5.32 -2.10
N GLU A 151 16.62 -5.51 -1.21
CA GLU A 151 16.47 -5.31 0.25
C GLU A 151 16.04 -3.88 0.61
N ARG A 152 16.30 -2.90 -0.27
CA ARG A 152 15.82 -1.52 -0.05
C ARG A 152 14.31 -1.43 -0.10
N ARG A 153 13.61 -2.39 -0.69
CA ARG A 153 12.16 -2.38 -0.95
C ARG A 153 11.50 -3.71 -0.56
N SER A 154 12.07 -4.43 0.41
CA SER A 154 11.60 -5.76 0.82
C SER A 154 10.16 -5.81 1.35
N THR A 155 9.60 -4.67 1.76
CA THR A 155 8.20 -4.54 2.20
C THR A 155 7.22 -4.20 1.10
N VAL A 156 7.69 -3.93 -0.13
CA VAL A 156 6.87 -3.58 -1.30
C VAL A 156 6.68 -4.85 -2.11
N GLN A 157 5.44 -5.29 -2.32
CA GLN A 157 5.15 -6.54 -3.02
C GLN A 157 5.27 -6.36 -4.54
N SER A 158 4.77 -5.24 -5.05
CA SER A 158 4.84 -4.92 -6.48
C SER A 158 4.90 -3.42 -6.74
N VAL A 159 5.59 -3.02 -7.80
CA VAL A 159 5.51 -1.68 -8.39
C VAL A 159 5.21 -1.82 -9.87
N THR A 160 4.07 -1.28 -10.31
CA THR A 160 3.79 -1.06 -11.73
C THR A 160 4.30 0.32 -12.12
N ILE A 161 5.10 0.37 -13.19
CA ILE A 161 5.70 1.59 -13.72
C ILE A 161 5.03 1.93 -15.04
N PHE A 162 4.59 3.18 -15.20
CA PHE A 162 4.28 3.76 -16.50
C PHE A 162 5.12 4.98 -16.76
N VAL A 163 5.54 5.15 -18.01
CA VAL A 163 6.35 6.28 -18.47
C VAL A 163 5.73 6.83 -19.73
N GLN A 164 5.20 8.03 -19.63
CA GLN A 164 4.60 8.75 -20.74
C GLN A 164 5.59 9.77 -21.27
N ASP A 165 5.89 9.73 -22.57
CA ASP A 165 6.49 10.87 -23.26
C ASP A 165 5.45 12.00 -23.34
N VAL A 166 5.72 13.12 -22.68
CA VAL A 166 4.85 14.30 -22.65
C VAL A 166 5.34 15.43 -23.56
N GLY A 167 6.36 15.17 -24.38
CA GLY A 167 6.96 16.15 -25.29
C GLY A 167 8.12 16.93 -24.68
N ASP A 168 8.82 17.69 -25.52
CA ASP A 168 9.90 18.62 -25.14
C ASP A 168 11.03 18.00 -24.30
N GLY A 169 11.33 16.73 -24.55
CA GLY A 169 12.37 16.00 -23.80
C GLY A 169 12.00 15.72 -22.34
N ARG A 170 10.70 15.72 -22.02
CA ARG A 170 10.16 15.41 -20.69
C ARG A 170 9.35 14.12 -20.71
N ALA A 171 9.37 13.44 -19.58
CA ALA A 171 8.56 12.27 -19.33
C ALA A 171 7.77 12.43 -18.03
N ARG A 172 6.53 11.92 -18.02
CA ARG A 172 5.78 11.71 -16.79
C ARG A 172 5.91 10.25 -16.36
N VAL A 173 6.37 10.05 -15.14
CA VAL A 173 6.43 8.75 -14.48
C VAL A 173 5.19 8.57 -13.62
N TYR A 174 4.65 7.36 -13.63
CA TYR A 174 3.56 6.91 -12.77
C TYR A 174 3.98 5.60 -12.09
N LEU A 175 3.95 5.56 -10.77
CA LEU A 175 4.19 4.36 -9.97
C LEU A 175 2.93 4.00 -9.19
N LYS A 176 2.50 2.74 -9.33
CA LYS A 176 1.44 2.15 -8.52
C LYS A 176 2.03 0.97 -7.76
N ALA A 177 1.97 1.02 -6.42
CA ALA A 177 2.57 -0.03 -5.59
C ALA A 177 1.62 -0.49 -4.47
N PHE A 178 1.85 -1.71 -3.98
CA PHE A 178 1.21 -2.30 -2.81
C PHE A 178 2.13 -3.35 -2.19
#